data_AF-B4L3L5-F1
#
_entry.id   AF-B4L3L5-F1
#
_cell.length_a   1.000
_cell.length_b   1.000
_cell.length_c   1.000
_cell.angle_alpha   90.00
_cell.angle_beta   90.00
_cell.angle_gamma   90.00
#
_symmetry.space_group_name_H-M   'P 1'
#
loop_
_entity.id
_entity.type
_entity.pdbx_description
1 polymer ?
#
loop_
_entity_poly.entity_id
_entity_poly.type
_entity_poly.pdbx_seq_one_letter_code
_entity_poly.pdbx_strand_id
1 'polypeptide(L)'
;MDNEQNQDRAPEPPAKRKCVRSEETERQETMEQIALLRATFAEEVEMLKRGLAKISMEKAMLLASSARVEAMINQINTITPSLTKSVDLLIQQSQLISAQVGQGIRPLSGGTIAKMVMLQVQLARKEQLVQELRDKLEMHAATINRLQEAFTRDTEKEIKTRREMERTVDAMLRSIDANMTCAICLSEWSKLGEHPVVSLPCAHIFGEECAYASLEAYQHCPMCRNPCTTADIKRVYMEAE
;
A
#
# COMPACT_ATOMS: atom_id res chain seq x y z
N MET A 1 68.47 64.06 22.07
CA MET A 1 68.32 62.73 22.66
C MET A 1 66.84 62.47 22.79
N ASP A 2 66.28 61.94 21.70
CA ASP A 2 65.42 60.74 21.68
C ASP A 2 64.55 60.50 22.93
N ASN A 3 63.23 60.45 22.78
CA ASN A 3 62.59 59.22 22.30
C ASN A 3 61.06 59.40 22.24
N GLU A 4 60.53 59.10 21.06
CA GLU A 4 59.12 58.95 20.73
C GLU A 4 58.51 57.74 21.45
N GLN A 5 57.22 57.82 21.78
CA GLN A 5 56.25 56.72 21.62
C GLN A 5 54.82 57.25 21.89
N ASN A 6 54.30 58.00 20.92
CA ASN A 6 52.87 58.18 20.74
C ASN A 6 52.43 57.14 19.70
N GLN A 7 51.83 56.03 20.14
CA GLN A 7 51.29 55.02 19.22
C GLN A 7 49.92 55.48 18.74
N ASP A 8 49.90 55.88 17.47
CA ASP A 8 48.71 56.16 16.66
C ASP A 8 47.70 55.01 16.72
N ARG A 9 46.49 55.31 17.18
CA ARG A 9 45.31 54.45 17.04
C ARG A 9 44.82 54.57 15.59
N ALA A 10 45.09 53.55 14.78
CA ALA A 10 44.54 53.44 13.43
C ALA A 10 42.99 53.35 13.46
N PRO A 11 42.27 53.95 12.49
CA PRO A 11 40.82 53.86 12.43
C PRO A 11 40.38 52.46 11.95
N GLU A 12 39.43 51.85 12.67
CA GLU A 12 38.82 50.57 12.30
C GLU A 12 38.12 50.65 10.93
N PRO A 13 38.17 49.60 10.09
CA PRO A 13 37.49 49.58 8.81
C PRO A 13 35.97 49.45 9.01
N PRO A 14 35.13 50.08 8.16
CA PRO A 14 33.69 50.03 8.34
C PRO A 14 33.16 48.61 8.11
N ALA A 15 32.39 48.11 9.07
CA ALA A 15 31.66 46.85 8.96
C ALA A 15 30.77 46.87 7.70
N LYS A 16 30.96 45.89 6.82
CA LYS A 16 30.13 45.69 5.62
C LYS A 16 28.69 45.44 6.06
N ARG A 17 27.84 46.46 6.00
CA ARG A 17 26.38 46.30 6.10
C ARG A 17 25.94 45.42 4.94
N LYS A 18 25.57 44.16 5.19
CA LYS A 18 24.87 43.35 4.19
C LYS A 18 23.58 44.09 3.83
N CYS A 19 23.31 44.19 2.54
CA CYS A 19 22.18 44.94 2.01
C CYS A 19 20.88 44.26 2.44
N VAL A 20 20.03 44.95 3.21
CA VAL A 20 18.70 44.46 3.66
C VAL A 20 17.87 43.89 2.50
N ARG A 21 18.08 44.43 1.29
CA ARG A 21 17.42 43.99 0.05
C ARG A 21 17.79 42.56 -0.37
N SER A 22 18.94 42.01 0.02
CA SER A 22 19.33 40.63 -0.32
C SER A 22 18.73 39.59 0.63
N GLU A 23 18.56 39.94 1.91
CA GLU A 23 17.92 39.07 2.91
C GLU A 23 16.41 38.98 2.68
N GLU A 24 15.80 40.07 2.21
CA GLU A 24 14.39 40.12 1.85
C GLU A 24 14.09 39.30 0.58
N THR A 25 15.00 39.30 -0.39
CA THR A 25 14.90 38.40 -1.56
C THR A 25 15.11 36.93 -1.20
N GLU A 26 16.06 36.59 -0.31
CA GLU A 26 16.24 35.20 0.16
C GLU A 26 15.01 34.69 0.94
N ARG A 27 14.35 35.57 1.72
CA ARG A 27 13.07 35.24 2.38
C ARG A 27 11.93 35.06 1.38
N GLN A 28 11.86 35.91 0.36
CA GLN A 28 10.87 35.78 -0.71
C GLN A 28 11.05 34.45 -1.46
N GLU A 29 12.29 34.09 -1.80
CA GLU A 29 12.63 32.83 -2.48
C GLU A 29 12.33 31.60 -1.63
N THR A 30 12.62 31.64 -0.33
CA THR A 30 12.28 30.53 0.59
C THR A 30 10.76 30.40 0.77
N MET A 31 10.02 31.50 0.85
CA MET A 31 8.55 31.48 0.87
C MET A 31 7.95 30.90 -0.41
N GLU A 32 8.48 31.25 -1.59
CA GLU A 32 8.06 30.66 -2.86
C GLU A 32 8.35 29.15 -2.92
N GLN A 33 9.51 28.71 -2.43
CA GLN A 33 9.85 27.29 -2.36
C GLN A 33 8.91 26.51 -1.41
N ILE A 34 8.58 27.07 -0.25
CA ILE A 34 7.62 26.47 0.69
C ILE A 34 6.22 26.41 0.08
N ALA A 35 5.78 27.47 -0.59
CA ALA A 35 4.50 27.50 -1.29
C ALA A 35 4.43 26.44 -2.39
N LEU A 36 5.52 26.27 -3.16
CA LEU A 36 5.62 25.22 -4.17
C LEU A 36 5.56 23.83 -3.54
N LEU A 37 6.31 23.58 -2.46
CA LEU A 37 6.32 22.30 -1.75
C LEU A 37 4.96 21.94 -1.15
N ARG A 38 4.24 22.93 -0.61
CA ARG A 38 2.86 22.76 -0.12
C ARG A 38 1.91 22.39 -1.26
N ALA A 39 2.08 23.00 -2.42
CA ALA A 39 1.26 22.70 -3.59
C ALA A 39 1.51 21.27 -4.11
N THR A 40 2.77 20.83 -4.23
CA THR A 40 3.10 19.45 -4.63
C THR A 40 2.58 18.44 -3.61
N PHE A 41 2.75 18.69 -2.32
CA PHE A 41 2.24 17.78 -1.29
C PHE A 41 0.70 17.69 -1.31
N ALA A 42 0.01 18.81 -1.52
CA ALA A 42 -1.45 18.81 -1.66
C ALA A 42 -1.90 17.96 -2.86
N GLU A 43 -1.17 18.01 -3.97
CA GLU A 43 -1.45 17.23 -5.17
C GLU A 43 -1.19 15.72 -4.96
N GLU A 44 -0.11 15.37 -4.26
CA GLU A 44 0.17 13.99 -3.84
C GLU A 44 -0.93 13.44 -2.92
N VAL A 45 -1.38 14.22 -1.94
CA VAL A 45 -2.48 13.85 -1.04
C VAL A 45 -3.78 13.62 -1.82
N GLU A 46 -4.10 14.45 -2.82
CA GLU A 46 -5.27 14.22 -3.66
C GLU A 46 -5.13 13.03 -4.61
N MET A 47 -3.91 12.72 -5.05
CA MET A 47 -3.65 11.48 -5.78
C MET A 47 -3.91 10.25 -4.90
N LEU A 48 -3.44 10.28 -3.65
CA LEU A 48 -3.67 9.20 -2.67
C LEU A 48 -5.15 9.03 -2.32
N LYS A 49 -5.90 10.12 -2.13
CA LYS A 49 -7.35 10.06 -1.89
C LYS A 49 -8.09 9.42 -3.05
N ARG A 50 -7.74 9.78 -4.30
CA ARG A 50 -8.31 9.16 -5.50
C ARG A 50 -7.97 7.66 -5.59
N GLY A 51 -6.73 7.29 -5.26
CA GLY A 51 -6.31 5.88 -5.17
C GLY A 51 -7.13 5.10 -4.14
N LEU A 52 -7.32 5.65 -2.94
CA LEU A 52 -8.11 5.03 -1.88
C LEU A 52 -9.57 4.85 -2.28
N ALA A 53 -10.16 5.84 -2.95
CA ALA A 53 -11.53 5.75 -3.47
C ALA A 53 -11.67 4.61 -4.50
N LYS A 54 -10.68 4.46 -5.40
CA LYS A 54 -10.65 3.36 -6.38
C LYS A 54 -10.59 1.99 -5.70
N ILE A 55 -9.68 1.81 -4.75
CA ILE A 55 -9.55 0.56 -3.97
C ILE A 55 -10.85 0.25 -3.22
N SER A 56 -11.49 1.26 -2.62
CA SER A 56 -12.77 1.11 -1.94
C SER A 56 -13.87 0.61 -2.88
N MET A 57 -13.94 1.16 -4.10
CA MET A 57 -14.89 0.76 -5.12
C MET A 57 -14.63 -0.67 -5.63
N GLU A 58 -13.37 -1.03 -5.88
CA GLU A 58 -12.96 -2.40 -6.26
C GLU A 58 -13.31 -3.42 -5.18
N LYS A 59 -13.05 -3.09 -3.90
CA LYS A 59 -13.46 -3.89 -2.75
C LYS A 59 -14.99 -4.11 -2.71
N ALA A 60 -15.77 -3.06 -2.94
CA ALA A 60 -17.23 -3.17 -2.96
C ALA A 60 -17.72 -4.08 -4.11
N MET A 61 -17.12 -3.97 -5.30
CA MET A 61 -17.45 -4.83 -6.44
C MET A 61 -17.12 -6.31 -6.18
N LEU A 62 -15.97 -6.58 -5.53
CA LEU A 62 -15.56 -7.93 -5.14
C LEU A 62 -16.47 -8.54 -4.07
N LEU A 63 -16.87 -7.76 -3.07
CA LEU A 63 -17.84 -8.23 -2.07
C LEU A 63 -19.19 -8.57 -2.72
N ALA A 64 -19.65 -7.74 -3.67
CA ALA A 64 -20.87 -8.00 -4.40
C ALA A 64 -20.77 -9.24 -5.30
N SER A 65 -19.61 -9.52 -5.92
CA SER A 65 -19.40 -10.74 -6.71
C SER A 65 -19.32 -11.99 -5.82
N SER A 66 -18.64 -11.90 -4.67
CA SER A 66 -18.57 -12.99 -3.67
C SER A 66 -19.96 -13.39 -3.20
N ALA A 67 -20.81 -12.40 -2.85
CA ALA A 67 -22.18 -12.67 -2.42
C ALA A 67 -23.02 -13.39 -3.50
N ARG A 68 -22.81 -13.08 -4.78
CA ARG A 68 -23.48 -13.79 -5.89
C ARG A 68 -23.01 -15.23 -6.02
N VAL A 69 -21.70 -15.47 -5.87
CA VAL A 69 -21.13 -16.82 -5.91
C VAL A 69 -21.64 -17.65 -4.72
N GLU A 70 -21.67 -17.09 -3.53
CA GLU A 70 -22.24 -17.74 -2.33
C GLU A 70 -23.72 -18.10 -2.52
N ALA A 71 -24.52 -17.19 -3.08
CA ALA A 71 -25.92 -17.46 -3.39
C ALA A 71 -26.07 -18.63 -4.39
N MET A 72 -25.20 -18.70 -5.40
CA MET A 72 -25.19 -19.76 -6.40
C MET A 72 -24.78 -21.11 -5.79
N ILE A 73 -23.77 -21.12 -4.92
CA ILE A 73 -23.34 -22.31 -4.17
C ILE A 73 -24.49 -22.81 -3.28
N ASN A 74 -25.19 -21.91 -2.60
CA ASN A 74 -26.34 -22.27 -1.77
C ASN A 74 -27.48 -22.88 -2.60
N GLN A 75 -27.77 -22.33 -3.80
CA GLN A 75 -28.75 -22.94 -4.71
C GLN A 75 -28.33 -24.34 -5.16
N ILE A 76 -27.06 -24.54 -5.54
CA ILE A 76 -26.55 -25.86 -5.91
C ILE A 76 -26.73 -26.84 -4.74
N ASN A 77 -26.34 -26.45 -3.53
CA ASN A 77 -26.48 -27.27 -2.32
C ASN A 77 -27.94 -27.63 -2.01
N THR A 78 -28.91 -26.80 -2.38
CA THR A 78 -30.35 -27.14 -2.25
C THR A 78 -30.85 -28.12 -3.32
N ILE A 79 -30.27 -28.12 -4.52
CA ILE A 79 -30.70 -28.96 -5.65
C ILE A 79 -30.07 -30.35 -5.59
N THR A 80 -28.80 -30.44 -5.16
CA THR A 80 -28.02 -31.69 -5.11
C THR A 80 -28.77 -32.84 -4.41
N PRO A 81 -29.39 -32.68 -3.22
CA PRO A 81 -30.08 -33.77 -2.52
C PRO A 81 -31.29 -34.34 -3.29
N SER A 82 -32.03 -33.47 -4.00
CA SER A 82 -33.18 -33.89 -4.82
C SER A 82 -32.72 -34.71 -6.02
N LEU A 83 -31.59 -34.34 -6.62
CA LEU A 83 -30.99 -35.09 -7.73
C LEU A 83 -30.48 -36.45 -7.26
N THR A 84 -29.77 -36.51 -6.12
CA THR A 84 -29.30 -37.76 -5.51
C THR A 84 -30.46 -38.72 -5.25
N LYS A 85 -31.55 -38.23 -4.63
CA LYS A 85 -32.74 -39.04 -4.35
C LYS A 85 -33.42 -39.56 -5.62
N SER A 86 -33.40 -38.77 -6.69
CA SER A 86 -33.97 -39.18 -7.99
C SER A 86 -33.12 -40.27 -8.66
N VAL A 87 -31.79 -40.20 -8.53
CA VAL A 87 -30.85 -41.22 -9.02
C VAL A 87 -31.00 -42.52 -8.21
N ASP A 88 -31.11 -42.43 -6.89
CA ASP A 88 -31.32 -43.60 -6.02
C ASP A 88 -32.61 -44.35 -6.38
N LEU A 89 -33.69 -43.61 -6.66
CA LEU A 89 -34.96 -44.18 -7.11
C LEU A 89 -34.85 -44.91 -8.44
N LEU A 90 -34.07 -44.37 -9.39
CA LEU A 90 -33.83 -45.02 -10.69
C LEU A 90 -32.99 -46.28 -10.54
N ILE A 91 -31.98 -46.27 -9.66
CA ILE A 91 -31.17 -47.45 -9.33
C ILE A 91 -32.06 -48.53 -8.71
N GLN A 92 -32.93 -48.17 -7.75
CA GLN A 92 -33.86 -49.10 -7.13
C GLN A 92 -34.85 -49.71 -8.13
N GLN A 93 -35.39 -48.90 -9.06
CA GLN A 93 -36.26 -49.40 -10.13
C GLN A 93 -35.52 -50.36 -11.07
N SER A 94 -34.28 -50.06 -11.44
CA SER A 94 -33.43 -50.93 -12.28
C SER A 94 -33.18 -52.30 -11.62
N GLN A 95 -32.89 -52.31 -10.32
CA GLN A 95 -32.70 -53.54 -9.54
C GLN A 95 -33.98 -54.39 -9.48
N LEU A 96 -35.15 -53.76 -9.30
CA LEU A 96 -36.45 -54.45 -9.29
C LEU A 96 -36.77 -55.07 -10.66
N ILE A 97 -36.53 -54.35 -11.76
CA ILE A 97 -36.72 -54.85 -13.12
C ILE A 97 -35.79 -56.04 -13.38
N SER A 98 -34.52 -55.95 -12.97
CA SER A 98 -33.53 -57.02 -13.11
C SER A 98 -33.93 -58.28 -12.35
N ALA A 99 -34.50 -58.13 -11.14
CA ALA A 99 -35.01 -59.25 -10.34
C ALA A 99 -36.25 -59.92 -10.98
N GLN A 100 -37.12 -59.15 -11.63
CA GLN A 100 -38.31 -59.66 -12.33
C GLN A 100 -37.98 -60.39 -13.64
N VAL A 101 -36.94 -59.95 -14.37
CA VAL A 101 -36.49 -60.61 -15.61
C VAL A 101 -35.83 -61.97 -15.34
N GLY A 102 -35.25 -62.18 -14.15
CA GLY A 102 -34.67 -63.47 -13.73
C GLY A 102 -35.68 -64.59 -13.47
N GLN A 103 -36.99 -64.29 -13.40
CA GLN A 103 -38.05 -65.26 -13.14
C GLN A 103 -38.92 -65.48 -14.39
N GLY A 104 -38.49 -66.37 -15.28
CA GLY A 104 -39.33 -67.06 -16.27
C GLY A 104 -40.08 -66.19 -17.30
N ILE A 105 -39.52 -66.11 -18.51
CA ILE A 105 -40.09 -65.36 -19.64
C ILE A 105 -41.42 -65.99 -20.10
N ARG A 106 -42.54 -65.31 -19.82
CA ARG A 106 -43.77 -65.42 -20.63
C ARG A 106 -43.69 -64.44 -21.80
N PRO A 107 -44.36 -64.69 -22.95
CA PRO A 107 -44.34 -63.75 -24.08
C PRO A 107 -44.95 -62.42 -23.63
N LEU A 108 -44.16 -61.35 -23.68
CA LEU A 108 -44.64 -60.02 -23.31
C LEU A 108 -45.68 -59.55 -24.33
N SER A 109 -46.82 -59.05 -23.84
CA SER A 109 -47.85 -58.46 -24.72
C SER A 109 -47.27 -57.28 -25.50
N GLY A 110 -47.72 -57.07 -26.75
CA GLY A 110 -47.24 -55.96 -27.60
C GLY A 110 -47.37 -54.58 -26.95
N GLY A 111 -48.37 -54.38 -26.07
CA GLY A 111 -48.53 -53.15 -25.29
C GLY A 111 -47.45 -52.93 -24.24
N THR A 112 -46.91 -54.00 -23.64
CA THR A 112 -45.79 -53.92 -22.67
C THR A 112 -44.48 -53.60 -23.39
N ILE A 113 -44.24 -54.19 -24.56
CA ILE A 113 -43.06 -53.93 -25.39
C ILE A 113 -43.03 -52.46 -25.84
N ALA A 114 -44.16 -51.92 -26.31
CA ALA A 114 -44.26 -50.52 -26.73
C ALA A 114 -43.96 -49.53 -25.57
N LYS A 115 -44.45 -49.81 -24.35
CA LYS A 115 -44.13 -49.01 -23.17
C LYS A 115 -42.65 -49.06 -22.82
N MET A 116 -42.02 -50.24 -22.92
CA MET A 116 -40.60 -50.42 -22.62
C MET A 116 -39.71 -49.66 -23.63
N VAL A 117 -40.07 -49.67 -24.91
CA VAL A 117 -39.39 -48.89 -25.96
C VAL A 117 -39.54 -47.38 -25.71
N MET A 118 -40.74 -46.90 -25.35
CA MET A 118 -40.93 -45.49 -25.01
C MET A 118 -40.11 -45.06 -23.79
N LEU A 119 -40.05 -45.89 -22.75
CA LEU A 119 -39.23 -45.62 -21.58
C LEU A 119 -37.73 -45.62 -21.91
N GLN A 120 -37.25 -46.52 -22.76
CA GLN A 120 -35.86 -46.50 -23.25
C GLN A 120 -35.52 -45.21 -23.98
N VAL A 121 -36.41 -44.72 -24.87
CA VAL A 121 -36.21 -43.44 -25.57
C VAL A 121 -36.18 -42.26 -24.60
N GLN A 122 -37.07 -42.27 -23.60
CA GLN A 122 -37.08 -41.23 -22.56
C GLN A 122 -35.83 -41.27 -21.68
N LEU A 123 -35.33 -42.45 -21.34
CA LEU A 123 -34.10 -42.64 -20.57
C LEU A 123 -32.89 -42.11 -21.34
N ALA A 124 -32.76 -42.46 -22.62
CA ALA A 124 -31.68 -41.97 -23.48
C ALA A 124 -31.68 -40.43 -23.60
N ARG A 125 -32.86 -39.80 -23.72
CA ARG A 125 -32.98 -38.33 -23.71
C ARG A 125 -32.55 -37.71 -22.38
N LYS A 126 -32.91 -38.34 -21.25
CA LYS A 126 -32.47 -37.88 -19.92
C LYS A 126 -30.96 -38.04 -19.74
N GLU A 127 -30.38 -39.14 -20.22
CA GLU A 127 -28.93 -39.38 -20.18
C GLU A 127 -28.18 -38.31 -21.00
N GLN A 128 -28.68 -37.95 -22.18
CA GLN A 128 -28.11 -36.87 -22.99
C GLN A 128 -28.17 -35.52 -22.25
N LEU A 129 -29.30 -35.19 -21.61
CA LEU A 129 -29.44 -33.96 -20.84
C LEU A 129 -28.48 -33.93 -19.63
N VAL A 130 -28.32 -35.06 -18.94
CA VAL A 130 -27.37 -35.18 -17.83
C VAL A 130 -25.94 -34.96 -18.32
N GLN A 131 -25.57 -35.49 -19.48
CA GLN A 131 -24.25 -35.27 -20.06
C GLN A 131 -24.03 -33.79 -20.41
N GLU A 132 -24.99 -33.15 -21.06
CA GLU A 132 -24.91 -31.72 -21.39
C GLU A 132 -24.72 -30.84 -20.14
N LEU A 133 -25.44 -31.16 -19.05
CA LEU A 133 -25.30 -30.45 -17.78
C LEU A 133 -23.94 -30.68 -17.13
N ARG A 134 -23.35 -31.88 -17.24
CA ARG A 134 -21.99 -32.16 -16.76
C ARG A 134 -20.95 -31.32 -17.53
N ASP A 135 -21.04 -31.30 -18.85
CA ASP A 135 -20.10 -30.54 -19.69
C ASP A 135 -20.17 -29.04 -19.38
N LYS A 136 -21.38 -28.49 -19.19
CA LYS A 136 -21.57 -27.09 -18.75
C LYS A 136 -20.99 -26.83 -17.37
N LEU A 137 -21.18 -27.76 -16.42
CA LEU A 137 -20.62 -27.64 -15.08
C LEU A 137 -19.09 -27.64 -15.10
N GLU A 138 -18.48 -28.51 -15.90
CA GLU A 138 -17.03 -28.58 -16.07
C GLU A 138 -16.47 -27.29 -16.70
N MET A 139 -17.13 -26.76 -17.73
CA MET A 139 -16.79 -25.48 -18.35
C MET A 139 -16.87 -24.31 -17.34
N HIS A 140 -17.91 -24.28 -16.50
CA HIS A 140 -18.03 -23.27 -15.46
C HIS A 140 -16.96 -23.43 -14.37
N ALA A 141 -16.66 -24.65 -13.93
CA ALA A 141 -15.59 -24.91 -12.98
C ALA A 141 -14.22 -24.43 -13.52
N ALA A 142 -13.91 -24.72 -14.78
CA ALA A 142 -12.69 -24.23 -15.43
C ALA A 142 -12.65 -22.70 -15.55
N THR A 143 -13.80 -22.05 -15.69
CA THR A 143 -13.89 -20.58 -15.76
C THR A 143 -13.71 -19.95 -14.38
N ILE A 144 -14.30 -20.53 -13.34
CA ILE A 144 -14.12 -20.11 -11.95
C ILE A 144 -12.64 -20.23 -11.54
N ASN A 145 -11.98 -21.35 -11.84
CA ASN A 145 -10.56 -21.54 -11.54
C ASN A 145 -9.70 -20.47 -12.21
N ARG A 146 -9.92 -20.19 -13.51
CA ARG A 146 -9.19 -19.12 -14.23
C ARG A 146 -9.38 -17.74 -13.61
N LEU A 147 -10.59 -17.42 -13.17
CA LEU A 147 -10.88 -16.16 -12.49
C LEU A 147 -10.24 -16.10 -11.11
N GLN A 148 -10.25 -17.18 -10.35
CA GLN A 148 -9.58 -17.26 -9.05
C GLN A 148 -8.07 -17.06 -9.20
N GLU A 149 -7.43 -17.70 -10.19
CA GLU A 149 -6.01 -17.51 -10.48
C GLU A 149 -5.67 -16.08 -10.93
N ALA A 150 -6.55 -15.45 -11.72
CA ALA A 150 -6.36 -14.04 -12.08
C ALA A 150 -6.46 -13.14 -10.85
N PHE A 151 -7.46 -13.38 -10.01
CA PHE A 151 -7.69 -12.61 -8.79
C PHE A 151 -6.53 -12.74 -7.80
N THR A 152 -6.00 -13.95 -7.58
CA THR A 152 -4.84 -14.16 -6.71
C THR A 152 -3.60 -13.46 -7.24
N ARG A 153 -3.31 -13.56 -8.55
CA ARG A 153 -2.17 -12.83 -9.16
C ARG A 153 -2.28 -11.32 -8.99
N ASP A 154 -3.47 -10.76 -9.22
CA ASP A 154 -3.66 -9.31 -9.11
C ASP A 154 -3.56 -8.86 -7.65
N THR A 155 -4.09 -9.64 -6.71
CA THR A 155 -3.96 -9.39 -5.27
C THR A 155 -2.49 -9.45 -4.82
N GLU A 156 -1.73 -10.44 -5.29
CA GLU A 156 -0.30 -10.55 -4.99
C GLU A 156 0.51 -9.36 -5.52
N LYS A 157 0.21 -8.89 -6.74
CA LYS A 157 0.83 -7.69 -7.30
C LYS A 157 0.53 -6.48 -6.44
N GLU A 158 -0.72 -6.27 -6.05
CA GLU A 158 -1.14 -5.13 -5.22
C GLU A 158 -0.49 -5.17 -3.82
N ILE A 159 -0.35 -6.36 -3.22
CA ILE A 159 0.38 -6.52 -1.96
C ILE A 159 1.86 -6.19 -2.14
N LYS A 160 2.46 -6.59 -3.26
CA LYS A 160 3.87 -6.30 -3.54
C LYS A 160 4.11 -4.81 -3.72
N THR A 161 3.30 -4.13 -4.52
CA THR A 161 3.39 -2.68 -4.73
C THR A 161 3.17 -1.91 -3.43
N ARG A 162 2.18 -2.31 -2.62
CA ARG A 162 1.95 -1.69 -1.30
C ARG A 162 3.16 -1.85 -0.38
N ARG A 163 3.76 -3.03 -0.30
CA ARG A 163 4.98 -3.26 0.50
C ARG A 163 6.16 -2.43 0.02
N GLU A 164 6.31 -2.23 -1.27
CA GLU A 164 7.36 -1.36 -1.83
C GLU A 164 7.13 0.12 -1.48
N MET A 165 5.88 0.57 -1.52
CA MET A 165 5.50 1.90 -1.05
C MET A 165 5.75 2.08 0.45
N GLU A 166 5.31 1.14 1.28
CA GLU A 166 5.55 1.15 2.74
C GLU A 166 7.04 1.28 3.06
N ARG A 167 7.91 0.51 2.38
CA ARG A 167 9.37 0.63 2.57
C ARG A 167 9.91 1.99 2.18
N THR A 168 9.38 2.58 1.11
CA THR A 168 9.78 3.92 0.65
C THR A 168 9.41 4.98 1.68
N VAL A 169 8.17 4.92 2.19
CA VAL A 169 7.70 5.82 3.25
C VAL A 169 8.53 5.66 4.52
N ASP A 170 8.80 4.43 4.97
CA ASP A 170 9.65 4.16 6.13
C ASP A 170 11.06 4.71 5.96
N ALA A 171 11.63 4.62 4.75
CA ALA A 171 12.95 5.20 4.46
C ALA A 171 12.92 6.72 4.52
N MET A 172 11.86 7.35 4.01
CA MET A 172 11.67 8.80 4.11
C MET A 172 11.51 9.25 5.56
N LEU A 173 10.68 8.57 6.36
CA LEU A 173 10.50 8.89 7.79
C LEU A 173 11.81 8.81 8.57
N ARG A 174 12.59 7.74 8.37
CA ARG A 174 13.92 7.63 9.00
C ARG A 174 14.87 8.74 8.59
N SER A 175 14.80 9.22 7.34
CA SER A 175 15.62 10.36 6.90
C SER A 175 15.19 11.66 7.57
N ILE A 176 13.89 11.85 7.83
CA ILE A 176 13.38 13.03 8.53
C ILE A 176 13.81 12.99 10.01
N ASP A 177 13.72 11.83 10.67
CA ASP A 177 14.13 11.69 12.08
C ASP A 177 15.64 11.97 12.26
N ALA A 178 16.48 11.49 11.34
CA ALA A 178 17.91 11.82 11.33
C ALA A 178 18.14 13.33 11.15
N ASN A 179 17.27 13.99 10.40
CA ASN A 179 17.28 15.44 10.20
C ASN A 179 16.59 16.23 11.31
N MET A 180 16.15 15.60 12.41
CA MET A 180 15.50 16.26 13.57
C MET A 180 16.21 15.97 14.90
N THR A 181 17.41 15.40 14.85
CA THR A 181 18.24 15.06 16.03
C THR A 181 19.63 15.69 15.91
N CYS A 182 20.26 16.00 17.05
CA CYS A 182 21.60 16.58 17.04
C CYS A 182 22.65 15.50 16.71
N ALA A 183 23.49 15.73 15.70
CA ALA A 183 24.53 14.77 15.29
C ALA A 183 25.64 14.52 16.35
N ILE A 184 25.66 15.26 17.46
CA ILE A 184 26.65 15.12 18.54
C ILE A 184 26.09 14.28 19.69
N CYS A 185 24.90 14.60 20.20
CA CYS A 185 24.30 13.91 21.35
C CYS A 185 23.11 13.00 20.99
N LEU A 186 22.69 12.98 19.72
CA LEU A 186 21.55 12.22 19.19
C LEU A 186 20.19 12.53 19.84
N SER A 187 20.08 13.67 20.53
CA SER A 187 18.83 14.12 21.14
C SER A 187 17.97 14.91 20.14
N GLU A 188 16.65 14.80 20.28
CA GLU A 188 15.67 15.55 19.46
C GLU A 188 15.83 17.07 19.63
N TRP A 189 15.57 17.80 18.55
CA TRP A 189 15.58 19.25 18.55
C TRP A 189 14.36 19.80 19.29
N SER A 190 14.56 20.74 20.21
CA SER A 190 13.45 21.36 20.93
C SER A 190 13.29 22.83 20.54
N LYS A 191 12.07 23.22 20.13
CA LYS A 191 11.73 24.62 19.84
C LYS A 191 11.64 25.49 21.11
N LEU A 192 11.39 24.88 22.27
CA LEU A 192 11.05 25.56 23.53
C LEU A 192 11.80 24.98 24.75
N GLY A 193 12.85 24.16 24.53
CA GLY A 193 13.57 23.43 25.59
C GLY A 193 15.09 23.60 25.58
N GLU A 194 15.80 22.76 26.32
CA GLU A 194 17.26 22.82 26.61
C GLU A 194 18.18 22.50 25.41
N HIS A 195 17.61 22.19 24.23
CA HIS A 195 18.39 21.85 23.04
C HIS A 195 17.95 22.63 21.78
N PRO A 196 18.10 23.96 21.76
CA PRO A 196 17.76 24.79 20.60
C PRO A 196 18.66 24.50 19.40
N VAL A 197 18.12 24.67 18.20
CA VAL A 197 18.83 24.40 16.95
C VAL A 197 19.72 25.58 16.57
N VAL A 198 21.00 25.29 16.29
CA VAL A 198 21.98 26.26 15.78
C VAL A 198 22.64 25.76 14.50
N SER A 199 23.07 26.69 13.66
CA SER A 199 23.83 26.42 12.45
C SER A 199 25.23 27.04 12.53
N LEU A 200 26.20 26.34 11.94
CA LEU A 200 27.56 26.82 11.73
C LEU A 200 27.70 27.47 10.33
N PRO A 201 28.79 28.21 10.04
CA PRO A 201 29.03 28.84 8.73
C PRO A 201 29.03 27.86 7.55
N CYS A 202 29.31 26.59 7.82
CA CYS A 202 29.30 25.51 6.82
C CYS A 202 27.91 24.88 6.61
N ALA A 203 26.84 25.50 7.11
CA ALA A 203 25.44 25.05 7.05
C ALA A 203 25.12 23.73 7.78
N HIS A 204 26.05 23.21 8.56
CA HIS A 204 25.81 22.08 9.46
C HIS A 204 25.07 22.53 10.72
N ILE A 205 24.13 21.71 11.17
CA ILE A 205 23.19 22.01 12.25
C ILE A 205 23.44 21.10 13.45
N PHE A 206 23.39 21.67 14.64
CA PHE A 206 23.56 20.97 15.91
C PHE A 206 22.63 21.59 16.97
N GLY A 207 22.48 20.93 18.11
CA GLY A 207 21.92 21.60 19.27
C GLY A 207 22.96 22.54 19.88
N GLU A 208 22.48 23.65 20.41
CA GLU A 208 23.29 24.79 20.86
C GLU A 208 24.42 24.38 21.80
N GLU A 209 24.09 23.75 22.93
CA GLU A 209 25.06 23.32 23.94
C GLU A 209 26.14 22.40 23.35
N CYS A 210 25.76 21.51 22.43
CA CYS A 210 26.70 20.61 21.78
C CYS A 210 27.64 21.34 20.80
N ALA A 211 27.12 22.33 20.07
CA ALA A 211 27.93 23.16 19.19
C ALA A 211 28.96 23.97 20.00
N TYR A 212 28.54 24.62 21.09
CA TYR A 212 29.42 25.37 21.97
C TYR A 212 30.53 24.50 22.55
N ALA A 213 30.17 23.38 23.19
CA ALA A 213 31.14 22.47 23.80
C ALA A 213 32.16 21.93 22.78
N SER A 214 31.73 21.66 21.55
CA SER A 214 32.63 21.14 20.51
C SER A 214 33.58 22.21 19.96
N LEU A 215 33.09 23.43 19.72
CA LEU A 215 33.92 24.51 19.18
C LEU A 215 34.90 25.07 20.21
N GLU A 216 34.56 25.03 21.51
CA GLU A 216 35.52 25.33 22.58
C GLU A 216 36.71 24.36 22.59
N ALA A 217 36.46 23.08 22.34
CA ALA A 217 37.50 22.05 22.36
C ALA A 217 38.34 22.01 21.06
N TYR A 218 37.71 22.24 19.90
CA TYR A 218 38.30 21.85 18.62
C TYR A 218 38.38 22.95 17.56
N GLN A 219 37.61 24.05 17.69
CA GLN A 219 37.56 25.18 16.74
C GLN A 219 37.34 24.78 15.26
N HIS A 220 36.63 23.67 15.01
CA HIS A 220 36.19 23.26 13.68
C HIS A 220 34.86 22.51 13.75
N CYS A 221 34.13 22.48 12.64
CA CYS A 221 32.85 21.80 12.54
C CYS A 221 33.01 20.28 12.75
N PRO A 222 32.21 19.64 13.63
CA PRO A 222 32.28 18.19 13.85
C PRO A 222 31.97 17.32 12.64
N MET A 223 31.18 17.84 11.69
CA MET A 223 30.78 17.09 10.49
C MET A 223 31.74 17.26 9.31
N CYS A 224 32.15 18.49 8.99
CA CYS A 224 32.99 18.75 7.80
C CYS A 224 34.38 19.32 8.09
N ARG A 225 34.71 19.58 9.36
CA ARG A 225 36.00 20.14 9.80
C ARG A 225 36.35 21.52 9.25
N ASN A 226 35.38 22.25 8.70
CA ASN A 226 35.59 23.66 8.39
C ASN A 226 35.94 24.43 9.67
N PRO A 227 36.99 25.28 9.66
CA PRO A 227 37.33 26.13 10.80
C PRO A 227 36.16 27.04 11.17
N CYS A 228 35.80 27.05 12.44
CA CYS A 228 34.77 27.92 12.99
C CYS A 228 34.93 28.02 14.51
N THR A 229 34.47 29.12 15.08
CA THR A 229 34.56 29.42 16.50
C THR A 229 33.19 29.58 17.12
N THR A 230 33.10 29.67 18.45
CA THR A 230 31.84 29.89 19.16
C THR A 230 31.15 31.20 18.77
N ALA A 231 31.88 32.20 18.28
CA ALA A 231 31.34 33.45 17.75
C ALA A 231 30.57 33.27 16.42
N ASP A 232 30.82 32.18 15.70
CA ASP A 232 30.22 31.89 14.40
C ASP A 232 28.88 31.14 14.50
N ILE A 233 28.46 30.78 15.71
CA ILE A 233 27.21 30.05 15.98
C ILE A 233 26.01 30.96 15.74
N LYS A 234 25.04 30.49 14.96
CA LYS A 234 23.78 31.21 14.69
C LYS A 234 22.57 30.38 15.05
N ARG A 235 21.70 30.91 15.92
CA ARG A 235 20.41 30.29 16.23
C ARG A 235 19.50 30.25 15.01
N VAL A 236 18.88 29.09 14.79
CA VAL A 236 17.88 28.89 13.74
C VAL A 236 16.51 28.98 14.40
N TYR A 237 15.79 30.06 14.13
CA TYR A 237 14.41 30.21 14.59
C TYR A 237 13.47 29.57 13.54
N MET A 238 12.81 28.47 13.90
CA MET A 238 11.67 27.99 13.12
C MET A 238 10.44 28.77 13.54
N GLU A 239 9.96 29.69 12.70
CA GLU A 239 8.66 30.34 12.88
C GLU A 239 7.55 29.27 12.95
N ALA A 240 6.67 29.39 13.93
CA ALA A 240 5.52 28.52 14.10
C ALA A 240 4.37 29.08 13.26
N GLU A 241 3.96 28.35 12.21
CA GLU A 241 2.62 28.43 11.63
C GLU A 241 1.73 27.32 12.17
#